data_AF-A0A7S4DNH7-F1
#
_entry.id   AF-A0A7S4DNH7-F1
#
_cell.length_a   1.000
_cell.length_b   1.000
_cell.length_c   1.000
_cell.angle_alpha   90.00
_cell.angle_beta   90.00
_cell.angle_gamma   90.00
#
_symmetry.space_group_name_H-M   'P 1'
#
loop_
_entity.id
_entity.type
_entity.pdbx_description
1 polymer ?
#
loop_
_entity_poly.entity_id
_entity_poly.type
_entity_poly.pdbx_seq_one_letter_code
_entity_poly.pdbx_strand_id
1 'polypeptide(L)'
;GRAHPSVRMSSYYTSHGPCFSGESRVHLSGGSGGSGGSGGTKRLVDVRRGDRVLTPQGTEATVRCVVQTKLASGECDLVRLGSGLRITPYHPVLHHDEKRNTKEWVFPNTLAKASLEPCSAIYSLLLEQEHHQAVLINGVACVTLGHGIAEGAAAHPYFASRELVVGDLSRMKGWRQGFVVLSEGCCVRDEETGLVCGLRQSG
;
A
#
# COMPACT_ATOMS: atom_id res chain seq x y z
N GLY A 1 -9.11 -28.65 18.50
CA GLY A 1 -8.28 -27.43 18.35
C GLY A 1 -8.53 -26.83 17.00
N ARG A 2 -8.83 -25.53 16.91
CA ARG A 2 -9.02 -24.86 15.62
C ARG A 2 -7.66 -24.80 14.92
N ALA A 3 -7.56 -25.43 13.75
CA ALA A 3 -6.40 -25.31 12.89
C ALA A 3 -6.30 -23.86 12.43
N HIS A 4 -5.17 -23.21 12.74
CA HIS A 4 -4.82 -21.94 12.12
C HIS A 4 -4.62 -22.19 10.63
N PRO A 5 -5.22 -21.40 9.72
CA PRO A 5 -4.96 -21.55 8.30
C PRO A 5 -3.47 -21.31 8.06
N SER A 6 -2.79 -22.32 7.52
CA SER A 6 -1.40 -22.20 7.09
C SER A 6 -1.31 -21.11 6.03
N VAL A 7 -0.76 -19.96 6.40
CA VAL A 7 -0.44 -18.90 5.44
C VAL A 7 0.55 -19.50 4.44
N ARG A 8 0.12 -19.70 3.19
CA ARG A 8 0.97 -20.23 2.13
C ARG A 8 2.14 -19.29 1.94
N MET A 9 3.35 -19.81 2.15
CA MET A 9 4.66 -19.15 2.06
C MET A 9 4.87 -18.30 0.80
N SER A 10 4.12 -18.52 -0.28
CA SER A 10 4.15 -17.71 -1.52
C SER A 10 3.81 -16.23 -1.29
N SER A 11 3.14 -15.90 -0.19
CA SER A 11 2.82 -14.51 0.20
C SER A 11 4.02 -13.62 0.45
N TYR A 12 5.11 -14.26 0.84
CA TYR A 12 6.34 -13.60 1.22
C TYR A 12 7.39 -13.64 0.11
N TYR A 13 7.09 -14.12 -1.11
CA TYR A 13 8.10 -14.25 -2.16
C TYR A 13 8.09 -13.12 -3.21
N THR A 14 7.29 -12.08 -3.04
CA THR A 14 7.34 -10.94 -3.97
C THR A 14 8.54 -10.04 -3.65
N SER A 15 9.39 -9.79 -4.63
CA SER A 15 10.66 -9.05 -4.51
C SER A 15 10.49 -7.52 -4.31
N HIS A 16 9.24 -7.04 -4.24
CA HIS A 16 8.88 -5.61 -4.33
C HIS A 16 8.04 -5.07 -3.18
N GLY A 17 7.54 -5.94 -2.29
CA GLY A 17 6.64 -5.56 -1.21
C GLY A 17 5.18 -5.28 -1.65
N PRO A 18 4.28 -5.00 -0.69
CA PRO A 18 2.87 -4.76 -0.95
C PRO A 18 2.63 -3.38 -1.56
N CYS A 19 2.02 -3.32 -2.74
CA CYS A 19 1.79 -2.09 -3.50
C CYS A 19 0.50 -2.12 -4.36
N PHE A 20 0.24 -1.02 -5.06
CA PHE A 20 -0.88 -0.81 -5.98
C PHE A 20 -0.42 -0.57 -7.42
N SER A 21 -1.30 -0.83 -8.40
CA SER A 21 -1.06 -0.39 -9.80
C SER A 21 -1.19 1.14 -9.94
N GLY A 22 -0.42 1.75 -10.84
CA GLY A 22 -0.46 3.19 -11.10
C GLY A 22 -1.81 3.74 -11.59
N GLU A 23 -2.64 2.89 -12.22
CA GLU A 23 -3.97 3.28 -12.72
C GLU A 23 -5.04 3.32 -11.63
N SER A 24 -4.80 2.68 -10.48
CA SER A 24 -5.69 2.77 -9.31
C SER A 24 -5.77 4.21 -8.83
N ARG A 25 -6.92 4.62 -8.29
CA ARG A 25 -7.25 6.03 -8.03
C ARG A 25 -7.45 6.29 -6.55
N VAL A 26 -6.59 7.12 -5.95
CA VAL A 26 -6.77 7.60 -4.58
C VAL A 26 -7.83 8.68 -4.53
N HIS A 27 -8.65 8.69 -3.49
CA HIS A 27 -9.64 9.73 -3.24
C HIS A 27 -8.95 10.93 -2.62
N LEU A 28 -9.16 12.11 -3.20
CA LEU A 28 -8.68 13.38 -2.66
C LEU A 28 -9.67 13.89 -1.62
N SER A 29 -9.19 14.56 -0.57
CA SER A 29 -10.08 15.32 0.30
C SER A 29 -10.61 16.54 -0.49
N GLY A 30 -11.91 16.77 -0.44
CA GLY A 30 -12.47 18.03 -0.94
C GLY A 30 -11.97 19.15 -0.03
N GLY A 31 -11.21 20.10 -0.58
CA GLY A 31 -10.60 21.16 0.21
C GLY A 31 -11.64 21.94 1.02
N SER A 32 -11.37 22.19 2.30
CA SER A 32 -12.25 22.97 3.20
C SER A 32 -12.25 24.48 2.92
N GLY A 33 -11.81 24.91 1.73
CA GLY A 33 -11.69 26.31 1.33
C GLY A 33 -12.75 26.71 0.31
N GLY A 34 -13.91 27.16 0.79
CA GLY A 34 -14.75 28.16 0.10
C GLY A 34 -15.39 27.82 -1.25
N SER A 35 -15.32 26.60 -1.77
CA SER A 35 -16.15 26.16 -2.90
C SER A 35 -16.36 24.67 -2.83
N GLY A 36 -17.61 24.23 -2.90
CA GLY A 36 -18.07 22.84 -2.75
C GLY A 36 -17.59 21.90 -3.85
N GLY A 37 -16.27 21.71 -3.98
CA GLY A 37 -15.69 20.68 -4.82
C GLY A 37 -15.86 19.32 -4.15
N SER A 38 -16.64 18.44 -4.77
CA SER A 38 -16.60 17.01 -4.45
C SER A 38 -15.15 16.54 -4.53
N GLY A 39 -14.67 15.85 -3.48
CA GLY A 39 -13.33 15.28 -3.48
C GLY A 39 -13.13 14.43 -4.72
N GLY A 40 -12.24 14.87 -5.61
CA GLY A 40 -11.95 14.17 -6.85
C GLY A 40 -11.17 12.88 -6.58
N THR A 41 -10.76 12.21 -7.66
CA THR A 41 -9.83 11.09 -7.56
C THR A 41 -8.60 11.35 -8.42
N LYS A 42 -7.44 10.88 -7.98
CA LYS A 42 -6.17 11.01 -8.69
C LYS A 42 -5.56 9.62 -8.89
N ARG A 43 -5.03 9.32 -10.08
CA ARG A 43 -4.32 8.06 -10.32
C ARG A 43 -3.06 8.03 -9.47
N LEU A 44 -2.68 6.86 -8.95
CA LEU A 44 -1.50 6.72 -8.10
C LEU A 44 -0.20 7.14 -8.81
N VAL A 45 -0.09 6.93 -10.12
CA VAL A 45 1.04 7.42 -10.92
C VAL A 45 1.17 8.96 -10.91
N ASP A 46 0.07 9.66 -10.69
CA ASP A 46 -0.02 11.13 -10.69
C ASP A 46 0.06 11.72 -9.27
N VAL A 47 -0.01 10.88 -8.22
CA VAL A 47 0.06 11.33 -6.82
C VAL A 47 1.45 11.87 -6.50
N ARG A 48 1.50 12.98 -5.76
CA ARG A 48 2.73 13.64 -5.34
C ARG A 48 2.68 13.95 -3.85
N ARG A 49 3.86 14.18 -3.26
CA ARG A 49 3.96 14.75 -1.92
C ARG A 49 3.13 16.02 -1.81
N GLY A 50 2.45 16.20 -0.68
CA GLY A 50 1.57 17.33 -0.42
C GLY A 50 0.14 17.14 -0.91
N ASP A 51 -0.14 16.11 -1.72
CA ASP A 51 -1.53 15.75 -2.04
C ASP A 51 -2.30 15.40 -0.78
N ARG A 52 -3.53 15.92 -0.70
CA ARG A 52 -4.46 15.70 0.40
C ARG A 52 -5.44 14.60 0.01
N VAL A 53 -5.40 13.50 0.74
CA VAL A 53 -6.12 12.25 0.44
C VAL A 53 -7.09 11.93 1.55
N LEU A 54 -8.16 11.22 1.21
CA LEU A 54 -9.21 10.85 2.15
C LEU A 54 -8.85 9.55 2.87
N THR A 55 -8.94 9.56 4.20
CA THR A 55 -8.81 8.36 5.04
C THR A 55 -10.15 7.61 5.13
N PRO A 56 -10.15 6.33 5.55
CA PRO A 56 -11.38 5.59 5.79
C PRO A 56 -12.29 6.20 6.87
N GLN A 57 -11.74 7.06 7.75
CA GLN A 57 -12.48 7.79 8.78
C GLN A 57 -13.12 9.09 8.25
N GLY A 58 -12.95 9.38 6.95
CA GLY A 58 -13.43 10.62 6.34
C GLY A 58 -12.59 11.85 6.67
N THR A 59 -11.40 11.66 7.27
CA THR A 59 -10.45 12.74 7.56
C THR A 59 -9.48 12.97 6.42
N GLU A 60 -8.85 14.13 6.40
CA GLU A 60 -7.80 14.46 5.45
C GLU A 60 -6.42 13.99 5.95
N ALA A 61 -5.68 13.30 5.10
CA ALA A 61 -4.27 12.98 5.31
C ALA A 61 -3.40 13.59 4.21
N THR A 62 -2.19 14.02 4.55
CA THR A 62 -1.22 14.53 3.57
C THR A 62 -0.23 13.44 3.18
N VAL A 63 0.00 13.28 1.88
CA VAL A 63 1.04 12.37 1.35
C VAL A 63 2.42 12.95 1.65
N ARG A 64 3.24 12.20 2.40
CA ARG A 64 4.65 12.53 2.70
C ARG A 64 5.56 12.13 1.56
N CYS A 65 5.39 10.89 1.09
CA CYS A 65 6.23 10.28 0.08
C CYS A 65 5.43 9.28 -0.74
N VAL A 66 5.68 9.25 -2.04
CA VAL A 66 5.27 8.15 -2.93
C VAL A 66 6.49 7.29 -3.19
N VAL A 67 6.33 5.97 -3.05
CA VAL A 67 7.35 4.99 -3.42
C VAL A 67 6.90 4.31 -4.69
N GLN A 68 7.63 4.49 -5.77
CA GLN A 68 7.42 3.81 -7.04
C GLN A 68 8.44 2.68 -7.17
N THR A 69 8.00 1.44 -7.32
CA THR A 69 8.87 0.30 -7.62
C THR A 69 8.70 -0.07 -9.08
N LYS A 70 9.75 0.11 -9.88
CA LYS A 70 9.78 -0.27 -11.30
C LYS A 70 9.95 -1.77 -11.44
N LEU A 71 9.15 -2.38 -12.30
CA LEU A 71 9.14 -3.82 -12.58
C LEU A 71 9.87 -4.07 -13.90
N ALA A 72 10.95 -4.84 -13.87
CA ALA A 72 11.79 -5.05 -15.06
C ALA A 72 11.09 -5.96 -16.09
N SER A 73 10.28 -6.90 -15.61
CA SER A 73 9.42 -7.77 -16.43
C SER A 73 8.33 -7.01 -17.19
N GLY A 74 7.93 -5.83 -16.71
CA GLY A 74 6.77 -5.09 -17.23
C GLY A 74 5.42 -5.73 -16.88
N GLU A 75 5.41 -6.71 -15.98
CA GLU A 75 4.21 -7.42 -15.52
C GLU A 75 4.30 -7.77 -14.02
N CYS A 76 3.15 -7.86 -13.36
CA CYS A 76 3.08 -8.42 -12.01
C CYS A 76 1.73 -9.05 -11.71
N ASP A 77 1.70 -9.93 -10.72
CA ASP A 77 0.44 -10.45 -10.19
C ASP A 77 -0.35 -9.32 -9.54
N LEU A 78 -1.58 -9.14 -10.02
CA LEU A 78 -2.54 -8.19 -9.48
C LEU A 78 -3.86 -8.90 -9.20
N VAL A 79 -4.54 -8.42 -8.17
CA VAL A 79 -5.92 -8.73 -7.87
C VAL A 79 -6.78 -7.54 -8.30
N ARG A 80 -7.84 -7.82 -9.04
CA ARG A 80 -8.88 -6.86 -9.41
C ARG A 80 -10.08 -7.03 -8.50
N LEU A 81 -10.34 -6.05 -7.65
CA LEU A 81 -11.56 -6.01 -6.85
C LEU A 81 -12.71 -5.39 -7.66
N GLY A 82 -13.96 -5.68 -7.27
CA GLY A 82 -15.16 -5.17 -7.96
C GLY A 82 -15.25 -3.64 -8.03
N SER A 83 -14.51 -2.93 -7.17
CA SER A 83 -14.40 -1.46 -7.21
C SER A 83 -13.48 -0.92 -8.32
N GLY A 84 -12.81 -1.79 -9.07
CA GLY A 84 -11.78 -1.44 -10.04
C GLY A 84 -10.38 -1.25 -9.43
N LEU A 85 -10.21 -1.45 -8.13
CA LEU A 85 -8.89 -1.46 -7.49
C LEU A 85 -8.02 -2.58 -8.08
N ARG A 86 -6.83 -2.20 -8.58
CA ARG A 86 -5.77 -3.12 -8.99
C ARG A 86 -4.64 -3.07 -7.96
N ILE A 87 -4.43 -4.17 -7.26
CA ILE A 87 -3.58 -4.23 -6.07
C ILE A 87 -2.79 -5.55 -6.04
N THR A 88 -1.57 -5.53 -5.49
CA THR A 88 -0.81 -6.76 -5.30
C THR A 88 -1.52 -7.73 -4.33
N PRO A 89 -1.38 -9.06 -4.50
CA PRO A 89 -2.14 -10.07 -3.75
C PRO A 89 -2.08 -9.95 -2.22
N TYR A 90 -1.01 -9.36 -1.68
CA TYR A 90 -0.71 -9.34 -0.24
C TYR A 90 -0.63 -7.93 0.34
N HIS A 91 -1.13 -6.91 -0.37
CA HIS A 91 -1.30 -5.58 0.21
C HIS A 91 -2.65 -5.50 0.93
N PRO A 92 -2.67 -5.36 2.28
CA PRO A 92 -3.89 -5.46 3.07
C PRO A 92 -4.95 -4.42 2.72
N VAL A 93 -6.20 -4.87 2.62
CA VAL A 93 -7.40 -4.04 2.46
C VAL A 93 -8.38 -4.29 3.59
N LEU A 94 -9.12 -3.26 4.00
CA LEU A 94 -10.16 -3.42 5.01
C LEU A 94 -11.42 -3.94 4.33
N HIS A 95 -11.80 -5.16 4.63
CA HIS A 95 -13.00 -5.80 4.13
C HIS A 95 -14.10 -5.76 5.18
N HIS A 96 -15.34 -5.52 4.74
CA HIS A 96 -16.53 -5.63 5.59
C HIS A 96 -17.19 -6.98 5.30
N ASP A 97 -17.16 -7.88 6.28
CA ASP A 97 -17.94 -9.12 6.23
C ASP A 97 -19.39 -8.79 6.64
N GLU A 98 -20.30 -8.79 5.66
CA GLU A 98 -21.71 -8.48 5.87
C GLU A 98 -22.42 -9.47 6.80
N LYS A 99 -22.02 -10.75 6.79
CA LYS A 99 -22.67 -11.79 7.60
C LYS A 99 -22.32 -11.65 9.08
N ARG A 100 -21.06 -11.32 9.36
CA ARG A 100 -20.57 -11.09 10.72
C ARG A 100 -20.78 -9.66 11.20
N ASN A 101 -21.08 -8.75 10.27
CA ASN A 101 -21.10 -7.30 10.48
C ASN A 101 -19.81 -6.78 11.14
N THR A 102 -18.66 -7.30 10.70
CA THR A 102 -17.34 -6.92 11.21
C THR A 102 -16.44 -6.42 10.08
N LYS A 103 -15.49 -5.55 10.42
CA LYS A 103 -14.43 -5.12 9.50
C LYS A 103 -13.12 -5.79 9.88
N GLU A 104 -12.40 -6.32 8.91
CA GLU A 104 -11.12 -6.99 9.11
C GLU A 104 -10.14 -6.68 7.98
N TRP A 105 -8.86 -6.57 8.32
CA TRP A 105 -7.79 -6.47 7.32
C TRP A 105 -7.56 -7.84 6.71
N VAL A 106 -7.67 -7.93 5.38
CA VAL A 106 -7.50 -9.16 4.62
C VAL A 106 -6.55 -8.95 3.45
N PHE A 107 -6.01 -10.05 2.93
CA PHE A 107 -5.25 -10.02 1.69
C PHE A 107 -6.20 -10.08 0.48
N PRO A 108 -6.03 -9.21 -0.54
CA PRO A 108 -6.91 -9.17 -1.71
C PRO A 108 -7.11 -10.53 -2.40
N ASN A 109 -6.11 -11.41 -2.39
CA ASN A 109 -6.22 -12.74 -3.01
C ASN A 109 -7.19 -13.70 -2.31
N THR A 110 -7.65 -13.38 -1.09
CA THR A 110 -8.75 -14.12 -0.45
C THR A 110 -10.11 -13.65 -0.93
N LEU A 111 -10.19 -12.48 -1.57
CA LEU A 111 -11.42 -11.87 -2.08
C LEU A 111 -11.62 -12.14 -3.57
N ALA A 112 -10.55 -12.19 -4.35
CA ALA A 112 -10.59 -12.45 -5.79
C ALA A 112 -9.29 -13.11 -6.28
N LYS A 113 -9.35 -13.77 -7.44
CA LYS A 113 -8.19 -14.43 -8.05
C LYS A 113 -7.15 -13.40 -8.49
N ALA A 114 -5.88 -13.67 -8.19
CA ALA A 114 -4.76 -12.93 -8.77
C ALA A 114 -4.49 -13.40 -10.20
N SER A 115 -4.08 -12.47 -11.06
CA SER A 115 -3.60 -12.75 -12.41
C SER A 115 -2.37 -11.93 -12.73
N LEU A 116 -1.47 -12.51 -13.52
CA LEU A 116 -0.34 -11.80 -14.10
C LEU A 116 -0.85 -10.78 -15.13
N GLU A 117 -0.48 -9.53 -14.96
CA GLU A 117 -0.97 -8.42 -15.79
C GLU A 117 0.14 -7.47 -16.20
N PRO A 118 0.02 -6.79 -17.36
CA PRO A 118 0.89 -5.68 -17.71
C PRO A 118 0.91 -4.60 -16.63
N CYS A 119 2.09 -4.34 -16.09
CA CYS A 119 2.37 -3.38 -15.03
C CYS A 119 3.85 -3.01 -15.02
N SER A 120 4.18 -1.79 -15.46
CA SER A 120 5.58 -1.31 -15.49
C SER A 120 6.09 -0.83 -14.13
N ALA A 121 5.18 -0.48 -13.22
CA ALA A 121 5.50 -0.04 -11.89
C ALA A 121 4.31 -0.16 -10.94
N ILE A 122 4.64 -0.39 -9.68
CA ILE A 122 3.70 -0.40 -8.56
C ILE A 122 4.04 0.72 -7.57
N TYR A 123 3.04 1.16 -6.81
CA TYR A 123 3.11 2.36 -5.99
C TYR A 123 2.68 2.05 -4.56
N SER A 124 3.36 2.66 -3.59
CA SER A 124 2.96 2.69 -2.18
C SER A 124 3.05 4.12 -1.65
N LEU A 125 2.22 4.44 -0.67
CA LEU A 125 2.14 5.77 -0.08
C LEU A 125 2.67 5.72 1.36
N LEU A 126 3.38 6.78 1.75
CA LEU A 126 3.67 7.12 3.14
C LEU A 126 2.96 8.42 3.47
N LEU A 127 2.25 8.47 4.60
CA LEU A 127 1.54 9.65 5.06
C LEU A 127 2.38 10.47 6.05
N GLU A 128 2.12 11.78 6.10
CA GLU A 128 2.86 12.73 6.94
C GLU A 128 2.69 12.45 8.43
N GLN A 129 1.48 12.06 8.85
CA GLN A 129 1.15 11.80 10.25
C GLN A 129 1.04 10.30 10.51
N GLU A 130 1.58 9.85 11.64
CA GLU A 130 1.64 8.43 12.03
C GLU A 130 0.27 7.81 12.33
N HIS A 131 -0.67 8.59 12.87
CA HIS A 131 -2.02 8.12 13.15
C HIS A 131 -2.86 7.87 11.88
N HIS A 132 -2.41 8.35 10.72
CA HIS A 132 -3.05 8.02 9.45
C HIS A 132 -2.50 6.70 8.92
N GLN A 133 -3.28 5.63 9.09
CA GLN A 133 -2.84 4.26 8.81
C GLN A 133 -3.19 3.82 7.38
N ALA A 134 -4.24 4.40 6.79
CA ALA A 134 -4.85 3.94 5.55
C ALA A 134 -5.46 5.09 4.74
N VAL A 135 -5.68 4.84 3.44
CA VAL A 135 -6.33 5.76 2.49
C VAL A 135 -7.41 5.05 1.69
N LEU A 136 -8.34 5.81 1.12
CA LEU A 136 -9.34 5.29 0.18
C LEU A 136 -8.81 5.29 -1.25
N ILE A 137 -8.72 4.10 -1.85
CA ILE A 137 -8.31 3.90 -3.25
C ILE A 137 -9.40 3.10 -3.95
N ASN A 138 -10.01 3.67 -4.99
CA ASN A 138 -11.21 3.13 -5.64
C ASN A 138 -12.29 2.77 -4.59
N GLY A 139 -12.51 3.63 -3.60
CA GLY A 139 -13.48 3.40 -2.51
C GLY A 139 -13.10 2.32 -1.49
N VAL A 140 -11.95 1.65 -1.62
CA VAL A 140 -11.49 0.61 -0.70
C VAL A 140 -10.42 1.18 0.23
N ALA A 141 -10.57 0.92 1.53
CA ALA A 141 -9.58 1.29 2.53
C ALA A 141 -8.35 0.37 2.43
N CYS A 142 -7.19 0.96 2.14
CA CYS A 142 -5.93 0.25 1.96
C CYS A 142 -4.87 0.84 2.90
N VAL A 143 -4.06 -0.02 3.51
CA VAL A 143 -2.99 0.44 4.41
C VAL A 143 -1.92 1.26 3.66
N THR A 144 -1.18 2.08 4.38
CA THR A 144 -0.03 2.83 3.87
C THR A 144 1.25 2.30 4.49
N LEU A 145 2.44 2.71 4.00
CA LEU A 145 3.69 2.32 4.63
C LEU A 145 3.81 2.97 6.02
N GLY A 146 4.33 2.23 7.00
CA GLY A 146 4.50 2.72 8.37
C GLY A 146 3.18 2.95 9.10
N HIS A 147 2.17 2.12 8.82
CA HIS A 147 0.79 2.30 9.29
C HIS A 147 0.56 1.94 10.77
N GLY A 148 1.50 1.28 11.45
CA GLY A 148 1.42 0.96 12.89
C GLY A 148 0.35 -0.06 13.28
N ILE A 149 -0.25 -0.80 12.34
CA ILE A 149 -1.26 -1.83 12.67
C ILE A 149 -0.52 -3.12 13.02
N ALA A 150 -0.77 -3.64 14.21
CA ALA A 150 -0.08 -4.81 14.76
C ALA A 150 -0.90 -6.11 14.68
N GLU A 151 -2.08 -6.08 14.06
CA GLU A 151 -3.01 -7.21 14.04
C GLU A 151 -3.47 -7.60 12.62
N GLY A 152 -3.87 -8.85 12.47
CA GLY A 152 -4.46 -9.39 11.24
C GLY A 152 -3.51 -9.36 10.05
N ALA A 153 -4.07 -9.31 8.83
CA ALA A 153 -3.28 -9.31 7.60
C ALA A 153 -2.36 -8.07 7.46
N ALA A 154 -2.66 -6.99 8.19
CA ALA A 154 -1.85 -5.78 8.20
C ALA A 154 -0.63 -5.85 9.12
N ALA A 155 -0.59 -6.79 10.07
CA ALA A 155 0.56 -6.94 10.95
C ALA A 155 1.82 -7.34 10.16
N HIS A 156 2.84 -6.48 10.18
CA HIS A 156 4.12 -6.78 9.55
C HIS A 156 5.27 -6.03 10.24
N PRO A 157 6.34 -6.71 10.71
CA PRO A 157 7.41 -6.08 11.50
C PRO A 157 8.01 -4.83 10.85
N TYR A 158 8.31 -4.91 9.55
CA TYR A 158 8.84 -3.77 8.78
C TYR A 158 7.76 -2.82 8.24
N PHE A 159 6.84 -3.27 7.38
CA PHE A 159 5.89 -2.37 6.71
C PHE A 159 4.92 -1.65 7.65
N ALA A 160 4.65 -2.19 8.85
CA ALA A 160 3.88 -1.48 9.87
C ALA A 160 4.74 -0.51 10.69
N SER A 161 6.06 -0.68 10.75
CA SER A 161 6.95 0.19 11.52
C SER A 161 7.27 1.47 10.77
N ARG A 162 6.74 2.59 11.26
CA ARG A 162 7.05 3.91 10.72
C ARG A 162 8.53 4.25 10.85
N GLU A 163 9.14 3.92 11.98
CA GLU A 163 10.55 4.18 12.25
C GLU A 163 11.45 3.50 11.22
N LEU A 164 11.26 2.20 10.98
CA LEU A 164 12.09 1.43 10.04
C LEU A 164 11.88 1.92 8.60
N VAL A 165 10.63 2.10 8.18
CA VAL A 165 10.29 2.59 6.83
C VAL A 165 10.87 3.98 6.58
N VAL A 166 10.69 4.92 7.51
CA VAL A 166 11.22 6.28 7.36
C VAL A 166 12.75 6.27 7.43
N GLY A 167 13.33 5.44 8.30
CA GLY A 167 14.77 5.22 8.38
C GLY A 167 15.35 4.91 7.02
N ASP A 168 14.84 3.89 6.34
CA ASP A 168 15.30 3.48 5.01
C ASP A 168 15.01 4.55 3.94
N LEU A 169 13.76 4.98 3.81
CA LEU A 169 13.36 5.92 2.77
C LEU A 169 14.09 7.27 2.89
N SER A 170 14.40 7.73 4.11
CA SER A 170 15.03 9.04 4.34
C SER A 170 16.44 9.17 3.79
N ARG A 171 17.12 8.04 3.58
CA ARG A 171 18.48 7.96 3.03
C ARG A 171 18.50 7.80 1.50
N MET A 172 17.34 7.65 0.87
CA MET A 172 17.23 7.38 -0.57
C MET A 172 17.14 8.68 -1.39
N LYS A 173 17.67 8.62 -2.62
CA LYS A 173 17.47 9.66 -3.64
C LYS A 173 15.97 9.83 -3.88
N GLY A 174 15.51 11.09 -3.87
CA GLY A 174 14.10 11.44 -4.07
C GLY A 174 13.30 11.68 -2.77
N TRP A 175 13.83 11.30 -1.60
CA TRP A 175 13.13 11.51 -0.31
C TRP A 175 12.77 12.97 -0.05
N ARG A 176 13.69 13.91 -0.29
CA ARG A 176 13.45 15.35 -0.09
C ARG A 176 12.32 15.86 -0.98
N GLN A 177 12.19 15.32 -2.19
CA GLN A 177 11.11 15.61 -3.12
C GLN A 177 9.81 14.86 -2.77
N GLY A 178 9.89 13.85 -1.89
CA GLY A 178 8.78 12.97 -1.52
C GLY A 178 8.37 12.00 -2.64
N PHE A 179 9.34 11.60 -3.47
CA PHE A 179 9.14 10.61 -4.52
C PHE A 179 10.38 9.74 -4.63
N VAL A 180 10.30 8.52 -4.09
CA VAL A 180 11.41 7.55 -4.12
C VAL A 180 11.14 6.52 -5.21
N VAL A 181 12.13 6.31 -6.06
CA VAL A 181 12.09 5.26 -7.10
C VAL A 181 12.96 4.09 -6.67
N LEU A 182 12.35 2.92 -6.64
CA LEU A 182 12.97 1.63 -6.40
C LEU A 182 12.89 0.76 -7.65
N SER A 183 13.64 -0.34 -7.63
CA SER A 183 13.67 -1.35 -8.69
C SER A 183 13.21 -2.70 -8.14
N GLU A 184 12.90 -3.60 -9.05
CA GLU A 184 12.72 -5.01 -8.75
C GLU A 184 13.85 -5.59 -7.88
N GLY A 185 13.47 -6.28 -6.79
CA GLY A 185 14.43 -6.76 -5.79
C GLY A 185 14.85 -5.75 -4.72
N CYS A 186 14.08 -4.67 -4.51
CA CYS A 186 14.36 -3.66 -3.49
C CYS A 186 14.10 -4.12 -2.05
N CYS A 187 13.31 -5.17 -1.84
CA CYS A 187 13.06 -5.68 -0.50
C CYS A 187 14.27 -6.46 0.04
N VAL A 188 14.76 -6.04 1.20
CA VAL A 188 15.73 -6.79 2.01
C VAL A 188 14.94 -7.72 2.92
N ARG A 189 15.35 -8.98 3.02
CA ARG A 189 14.67 -10.01 3.80
C ARG A 189 15.57 -10.49 4.92
N ASP A 190 14.94 -10.74 6.05
CA ASP A 190 15.56 -11.38 7.19
C ASP A 190 15.79 -12.87 6.86
N GLU A 191 17.00 -13.37 7.12
CA GLU A 191 17.41 -14.72 6.71
C GLU A 191 16.69 -15.82 7.51
N GLU A 192 16.31 -15.54 8.75
CA GLU A 192 15.65 -16.51 9.63
C GLU A 192 14.15 -16.59 9.35
N THR A 193 13.48 -15.44 9.27
CA THR A 193 12.02 -15.36 9.13
C THR A 193 11.55 -15.31 7.68
N GLY A 194 12.43 -14.92 6.74
CA GLY A 194 12.10 -14.67 5.33
C GLY A 194 11.25 -13.41 5.11
N LEU A 195 10.86 -12.70 6.17
CA LEU A 195 10.05 -11.49 6.11
C LEU A 195 10.87 -10.31 5.59
N VAL A 196 10.19 -9.34 4.99
CA VAL A 196 10.87 -8.09 4.63
C VAL A 196 11.30 -7.38 5.90
N CYS A 197 12.57 -7.01 6.00
CA CYS A 197 13.13 -6.28 7.13
C CYS A 197 13.73 -4.92 6.72
N GLY A 198 13.73 -4.61 5.42
CA GLY A 198 14.27 -3.36 4.90
C GLY A 198 13.89 -3.09 3.45
N LEU A 199 14.11 -1.84 3.03
CA LEU A 199 14.12 -1.43 1.63
C LEU A 199 15.49 -0.88 1.25
N ARG A 200 15.98 -1.25 0.07
CA ARG A 200 17.19 -0.70 -0.53
C ARG A 200 16.90 -0.05 -1.88
N GLN A 201 17.55 1.07 -2.14
CA GLN A 201 17.57 1.68 -3.47
C GLN A 201 18.86 1.28 -4.18
N SER A 202 18.74 0.64 -5.34
CA SER A 202 19.89 0.37 -6.21
C SER A 202 20.48 1.69 -6.70
N GLY A 203 21.82 1.75 -6.75
CA GLY A 203 22.62 2.96 -7.01
C GLY A 203 22.39 3.62 -8.36
#